data_AF-A0A2E9ACE1-F1
#
_entry.id   AF-A0A2E9ACE1-F1
#
_cell.length_a   1.000
_cell.length_b   1.000
_cell.length_c   1.000
_cell.angle_alpha   90.00
_cell.angle_beta   90.00
_cell.angle_gamma   90.00
#
_symmetry.space_group_name_H-M   'P 1'
#
loop_
_entity.id
_entity.type
_entity.pdbx_description
1 polymer ?
#
loop_
_entity_poly.entity_id
_entity_poly.type
_entity_poly.pdbx_seq_one_letter_code
_entity_poly.pdbx_strand_id
1 'polypeptide(L)'
;MFKDVGVKMNIENGRSAELFGTYDMNGTWSHGTYEMAGWSHGLRAPDPEISNRFLCSEIAGPDNTTGAQWNRYCNPAVDELLIAAGSEFDEAKKTELLHKAQEIMHEDAYRIFLFASGRNYGVAKGLENFELGRWYKWYGGIHKWEWSE
;
A
#
# COMPACT_ATOMS: atom_id res chain seq x y z
N MET A 1 22.01 -2.69 12.61
CA MET A 1 20.76 -2.07 12.11
C MET A 1 19.80 -1.67 13.25
N PHE A 2 19.28 -2.54 14.12
CA PHE A 2 18.64 -2.09 15.40
C PHE A 2 19.46 -2.47 16.64
N LYS A 3 20.05 -3.65 16.61
CA LYS A 3 20.98 -4.14 17.65
C LYS A 3 22.15 -3.19 17.89
N ASP A 4 22.69 -2.57 16.83
CA ASP A 4 23.85 -1.68 16.90
C ASP A 4 23.56 -0.38 17.66
N VAL A 5 22.28 -0.02 17.79
CA VAL A 5 21.82 1.13 18.59
C VAL A 5 21.14 0.67 19.89
N GLY A 6 21.37 -0.57 20.32
CA GLY A 6 20.87 -1.11 21.58
C GLY A 6 19.41 -1.57 21.57
N VAL A 7 18.76 -1.62 20.40
CA VAL A 7 17.35 -2.05 20.28
C VAL A 7 17.28 -3.55 19.97
N LYS A 8 16.62 -4.31 20.85
CA LYS A 8 16.31 -5.73 20.62
C LYS A 8 15.03 -5.84 19.79
N MET A 9 15.13 -6.48 18.64
CA MET A 9 13.97 -6.81 17.80
C MET A 9 13.57 -8.28 18.05
N ASN A 10 12.32 -8.50 18.44
CA ASN A 10 11.71 -9.84 18.46
C ASN A 10 10.88 -9.98 17.18
N ILE A 11 11.15 -11.01 16.38
CA ILE A 11 10.46 -11.22 15.10
C ILE A 11 9.39 -12.29 15.29
N GLU A 12 8.15 -11.94 15.01
CA GLU A 12 7.02 -12.87 14.97
C GLU A 12 6.51 -13.00 13.54
N ASN A 13 6.35 -14.23 13.06
CA ASN A 13 5.80 -14.52 11.76
C ASN A 13 4.44 -15.18 11.93
N GLY A 14 3.47 -14.78 11.11
CA GLY A 14 2.12 -15.34 11.09
C GLY A 14 1.70 -15.76 9.69
N ARG A 15 0.58 -16.49 9.57
CA ARG A 15 0.02 -16.80 8.25
C ARG A 15 -0.56 -15.52 7.65
N SER A 16 -0.42 -15.32 6.34
CA SER A 16 -0.90 -14.09 5.69
C SER A 16 -2.38 -13.81 5.94
N ALA A 17 -3.23 -14.84 6.02
CA ALA A 17 -4.66 -14.67 6.32
C ALA A 17 -4.92 -14.12 7.73
N GLU A 18 -4.07 -14.47 8.70
CA GLU A 18 -4.14 -13.97 10.08
C GLU A 18 -3.55 -12.55 10.17
N LEU A 19 -2.48 -12.27 9.42
CA LEU A 19 -1.84 -10.95 9.42
C LEU A 19 -2.73 -9.87 8.76
N PHE A 20 -3.29 -10.18 7.58
CA PHE A 20 -4.07 -9.24 6.76
C PHE A 20 -5.58 -9.24 7.06
N GLY A 21 -6.03 -9.88 8.13
CA GLY A 21 -7.42 -9.82 8.57
C GLY A 21 -7.85 -8.38 8.93
N THR A 22 -9.12 -8.06 8.74
CA THR A 22 -9.78 -6.89 9.33
C THR A 22 -9.89 -7.06 10.84
N TYR A 23 -10.30 -6.01 11.55
CA TYR A 23 -10.37 -6.03 13.01
C TYR A 23 -11.42 -7.05 13.52
N ASP A 24 -12.56 -7.15 12.86
CA ASP A 24 -13.59 -8.15 13.14
C ASP A 24 -13.16 -9.60 12.84
N MET A 25 -12.22 -9.78 11.89
CA MET A 25 -11.59 -11.07 11.60
C MET A 25 -10.38 -11.38 12.51
N ASN A 26 -10.18 -10.59 13.56
CA ASN A 26 -9.06 -10.74 14.49
C ASN A 26 -7.68 -10.67 13.79
N GLY A 27 -7.54 -9.80 12.80
CA GLY A 27 -6.30 -9.66 12.06
C GLY A 27 -5.19 -9.00 12.88
N THR A 28 -3.97 -9.56 12.83
CA THR A 28 -2.85 -9.05 13.63
C THR A 28 -2.55 -7.57 13.32
N TRP A 29 -2.54 -7.19 12.04
CA TRP A 29 -2.18 -5.82 11.66
C TRP A 29 -3.26 -4.79 11.94
N SER A 30 -4.52 -5.17 11.78
CA SER A 30 -5.68 -4.34 12.09
C SER A 30 -5.89 -4.16 13.60
N HIS A 31 -5.46 -5.12 14.43
CA HIS A 31 -5.50 -5.00 15.90
C HIS A 31 -4.35 -4.19 16.50
N GLY A 32 -3.16 -4.22 15.90
CA GLY A 32 -2.08 -3.30 16.32
C GLY A 32 -1.25 -3.76 17.48
N THR A 33 -1.26 -5.05 17.76
CA THR A 33 -0.53 -5.66 18.86
C THR A 33 0.97 -5.84 18.53
N TYR A 34 1.59 -4.83 17.90
CA TYR A 34 2.98 -4.84 17.43
C TYR A 34 3.53 -3.42 17.39
N GLU A 35 4.84 -3.29 17.60
CA GLU A 35 5.54 -2.00 17.44
C GLU A 35 5.91 -1.72 15.98
N MET A 36 6.22 -2.77 15.22
CA MET A 36 6.57 -2.68 13.80
C MET A 36 5.98 -3.86 13.04
N ALA A 37 5.51 -3.58 11.83
CA ALA A 37 5.06 -4.61 10.91
C ALA A 37 5.51 -4.29 9.48
N GLY A 38 5.73 -5.35 8.70
CA GLY A 38 6.25 -5.27 7.35
C GLY A 38 5.31 -5.91 6.35
N TRP A 39 4.88 -5.13 5.36
CA TRP A 39 4.12 -5.65 4.22
C TRP A 39 4.40 -4.85 2.95
N SER A 40 4.26 -5.52 1.82
CA SER A 40 4.25 -4.86 0.52
C SER A 40 2.84 -4.43 0.16
N HIS A 41 2.69 -3.19 -0.30
CA HIS A 41 1.48 -2.75 -0.97
C HIS A 41 1.83 -2.08 -2.30
N GLY A 42 0.95 -2.21 -3.28
CA GLY A 42 1.09 -1.54 -4.58
C GLY A 42 -0.20 -0.83 -4.94
N LEU A 43 -0.10 0.13 -5.85
CA LEU A 43 -1.28 0.72 -6.47
C LEU A 43 -2.02 -0.34 -7.29
N ARG A 44 -3.35 -0.37 -7.18
CA ARG A 44 -4.21 -1.29 -7.95
C ARG A 44 -4.75 -0.66 -9.23
N ALA A 45 -4.66 0.66 -9.34
CA ALA A 45 -5.13 1.48 -10.43
C ALA A 45 -4.04 2.52 -10.79
N PRO A 46 -4.10 3.14 -11.97
CA PRO A 46 -3.23 4.27 -12.32
C PRO A 46 -3.46 5.50 -11.45
N ASP A 47 -4.62 5.60 -10.79
CA ASP A 47 -4.91 6.71 -9.88
C ASP A 47 -4.11 6.54 -8.57
N PRO A 48 -3.34 7.56 -8.14
CA PRO A 48 -2.68 7.57 -6.84
C PRO A 48 -3.65 7.74 -5.64
N GLU A 49 -4.96 7.87 -5.86
CA GLU A 49 -5.96 7.87 -4.80
C GLU A 49 -5.94 6.54 -4.03
N ILE A 50 -5.38 6.60 -2.82
CA ILE A 50 -5.35 5.51 -1.83
C ILE A 50 -5.50 6.09 -0.41
N SER A 51 -6.24 7.21 -0.28
CA SER A 51 -6.41 7.93 0.98
C SER A 51 -7.01 7.05 2.07
N ASN A 52 -7.79 6.03 1.70
CA ASN A 52 -8.35 5.05 2.63
C ASN A 52 -7.30 4.29 3.46
N ARG A 53 -6.01 4.37 3.09
CA ARG A 53 -4.89 3.78 3.83
C ARG A 53 -4.14 4.75 4.72
N PHE A 54 -4.61 5.98 4.83
CA PHE A 54 -3.90 7.08 5.48
C PHE A 54 -4.81 7.97 6.33
N LEU A 55 -6.07 8.17 5.91
CA LEU A 55 -7.04 8.98 6.62
C LEU A 55 -7.23 8.51 8.08
N CYS A 56 -7.37 9.46 9.00
CA CYS A 56 -7.64 9.17 10.40
C CYS A 56 -8.94 8.38 10.59
N SER A 57 -9.97 8.68 9.79
CA SER A 57 -11.27 7.98 9.83
C SER A 57 -11.18 6.51 9.42
N GLU A 58 -10.08 6.11 8.77
CA GLU A 58 -9.89 4.78 8.20
C GLU A 58 -9.03 3.87 9.09
N ILE A 59 -8.64 4.37 10.26
CA ILE A 59 -7.90 3.60 11.27
C ILE A 59 -8.75 2.41 11.71
N ALA A 60 -8.20 1.22 11.54
CA ALA A 60 -8.84 0.00 12.01
C ALA A 60 -8.92 -0.02 13.53
N GLY A 61 -10.10 -0.34 14.06
CA GLY A 61 -10.34 -0.45 15.49
C GLY A 61 -11.77 -0.90 15.80
N PRO A 62 -12.16 -0.95 17.09
CA PRO A 62 -13.51 -1.31 17.51
C PRO A 62 -14.62 -0.50 16.81
N ASP A 63 -14.37 0.78 16.58
CA ASP A 63 -15.35 1.71 15.98
C ASP A 63 -15.29 1.74 14.44
N ASN A 64 -14.27 1.13 13.84
CA ASN A 64 -14.11 0.96 12.40
C ASN A 64 -13.48 -0.40 12.09
N THR A 65 -14.29 -1.46 12.21
CA THR A 65 -13.77 -2.83 12.19
C THR A 65 -13.22 -3.26 10.83
N THR A 66 -13.64 -2.60 9.75
CA THR A 66 -13.18 -2.84 8.38
C THR A 66 -12.17 -1.80 7.88
N GLY A 67 -11.67 -0.93 8.76
CA GLY A 67 -10.72 0.13 8.43
C GLY A 67 -9.48 -0.40 7.70
N ALA A 68 -9.05 0.32 6.65
CA ALA A 68 -7.92 -0.07 5.81
C ALA A 68 -6.59 0.60 6.21
N GLN A 69 -6.62 1.47 7.22
CA GLN A 69 -5.44 2.11 7.80
C GLN A 69 -5.01 1.32 9.04
N TRP A 70 -3.87 0.61 8.93
CA TRP A 70 -3.34 -0.24 10.00
C TRP A 70 -2.11 0.35 10.69
N ASN A 71 -1.65 1.53 10.26
CA ASN A 71 -0.49 2.20 10.83
C ASN A 71 -0.83 2.98 12.11
N ARG A 72 -2.12 3.23 12.39
CA ARG A 72 -2.65 4.07 13.48
C ARG A 72 -2.12 5.50 13.49
N TYR A 73 -1.51 5.92 12.39
CA TYR A 73 -1.11 7.30 12.15
C TYR A 73 -2.34 8.18 11.92
N CYS A 74 -2.38 9.34 12.58
CA CYS A 74 -3.39 10.36 12.34
C CYS A 74 -2.76 11.74 12.38
N ASN A 75 -2.87 12.47 11.28
CA ASN A 75 -2.46 13.86 11.16
C ASN A 75 -3.54 14.64 10.39
N PRO A 76 -4.29 15.54 11.04
CA PRO A 76 -5.38 16.28 10.40
C PRO A 76 -4.96 17.08 9.15
N ALA A 77 -3.71 17.54 9.08
CA ALA A 77 -3.21 18.25 7.89
C ALA A 77 -3.03 17.30 6.70
N VAL A 78 -2.64 16.04 6.96
CA VAL A 78 -2.59 15.01 5.91
C VAL A 78 -4.01 14.67 5.44
N ASP A 79 -4.97 14.52 6.36
CA ASP A 79 -6.38 14.28 6.01
C ASP A 79 -6.93 15.38 5.09
N GLU A 80 -6.72 16.65 5.46
CA GLU A 80 -7.17 17.80 4.65
C GLU A 80 -6.60 17.77 3.23
N LEU A 81 -5.29 17.51 3.09
CA LEU A 81 -4.62 17.44 1.79
C LEU A 81 -5.10 16.27 0.94
N LEU A 82 -5.31 15.09 1.54
CA LEU A 82 -5.78 13.90 0.82
C LEU A 82 -7.24 14.03 0.37
N ILE A 83 -8.10 14.60 1.22
CA ILE A 83 -9.50 14.88 0.87
C ILE A 83 -9.58 15.92 -0.26
N ALA A 84 -8.78 16.99 -0.19
CA ALA A 84 -8.68 17.98 -1.26
C ALA A 84 -8.20 17.33 -2.57
N ALA A 85 -7.15 16.50 -2.53
CA ALA A 85 -6.63 15.81 -3.70
C ALA A 85 -7.64 14.85 -4.33
N GLY A 86 -8.52 14.23 -3.54
CA GLY A 86 -9.58 13.33 -4.02
C GLY A 86 -10.72 14.05 -4.76
N SER A 87 -10.83 15.37 -4.62
CA SER A 87 -11.87 16.19 -5.28
C SER A 87 -11.30 17.23 -6.26
N GLU A 88 -9.98 17.22 -6.49
CA GLU A 88 -9.30 18.10 -7.43
C GLU A 88 -9.23 17.47 -8.82
N PHE A 89 -9.63 18.22 -9.84
CA PHE A 89 -9.68 17.78 -11.24
C PHE A 89 -8.50 18.30 -12.06
N ASP A 90 -7.81 19.35 -11.59
CA ASP A 90 -6.55 19.81 -12.17
C ASP A 90 -5.40 18.90 -11.72
N GLU A 91 -4.79 18.20 -12.68
CA GLU A 91 -3.74 17.22 -12.40
C GLU A 91 -2.50 17.83 -11.72
N ALA A 92 -2.14 19.06 -12.07
CA ALA A 92 -0.99 19.74 -11.48
C ALA A 92 -1.27 20.08 -10.00
N LYS A 93 -2.47 20.61 -9.71
CA LYS A 93 -2.89 20.89 -8.33
C LYS A 93 -3.05 19.63 -7.50
N LYS A 94 -3.66 18.57 -8.05
CA LYS A 94 -3.76 17.25 -7.38
C LYS A 94 -2.37 16.74 -7.02
N THR A 95 -1.41 16.86 -7.93
CA THR A 95 -0.01 16.46 -7.70
C THR A 95 0.63 17.26 -6.57
N GLU A 96 0.46 18.59 -6.55
CA GLU A 96 0.99 19.44 -5.48
C GLU A 96 0.40 19.09 -4.10
N LEU A 97 -0.90 18.81 -4.02
CA LEU A 97 -1.57 18.39 -2.78
C LEU A 97 -1.00 17.06 -2.27
N LEU A 98 -0.83 16.08 -3.17
CA LEU A 98 -0.27 14.77 -2.83
C LEU A 98 1.20 14.87 -2.39
N HIS A 99 2.01 15.70 -3.04
CA HIS A 99 3.40 15.92 -2.63
C HIS A 99 3.51 16.52 -1.24
N LYS A 100 2.68 17.52 -0.90
CA LYS A 100 2.64 18.11 0.45
C LYS A 100 2.24 17.07 1.50
N ALA A 101 1.24 16.23 1.20
CA ALA A 101 0.85 15.16 2.11
C ALA A 101 2.01 14.18 2.33
N GLN A 102 2.70 13.78 1.25
CA GLN A 102 3.85 12.89 1.32
C GLN A 102 5.04 13.48 2.08
N GLU A 103 5.28 14.79 1.97
CA GLU A 103 6.31 15.50 2.74
C GLU A 103 6.03 15.42 4.24
N ILE A 104 4.81 15.74 4.67
CA ILE A 104 4.42 15.63 6.09
C ILE A 104 4.56 14.18 6.57
N MET A 105 4.06 13.22 5.80
CA MET A 105 4.15 11.79 6.13
C MET A 105 5.59 11.29 6.21
N HIS A 106 6.50 11.85 5.40
CA HIS A 106 7.92 11.55 5.44
C HIS A 106 8.56 12.06 6.73
N GLU A 107 8.30 13.32 7.08
CA GLU A 107 8.85 13.96 8.28
C GLU A 107 8.32 13.32 9.58
N ASP A 108 7.05 12.90 9.60
CA ASP A 108 6.46 12.19 10.74
C ASP A 108 7.05 10.78 10.94
N ALA A 109 7.81 10.26 9.97
CA ALA A 109 8.61 9.03 10.05
C ALA A 109 7.88 7.77 10.55
N TYR A 110 6.55 7.70 10.41
CA TYR A 110 5.75 6.57 10.90
C TYR A 110 5.88 5.31 10.00
N ARG A 111 6.45 5.45 8.79
CA ARG A 111 6.67 4.35 7.85
C ARG A 111 8.03 4.46 7.17
N ILE A 112 8.72 3.33 7.07
CA ILE A 112 9.99 3.22 6.35
C ILE A 112 9.73 2.53 5.00
N PHE A 113 9.92 3.24 3.89
CA PHE A 113 9.85 2.68 2.55
C PHE A 113 11.18 2.01 2.19
N LEU A 114 11.17 0.69 1.96
CA LEU A 114 12.40 -0.08 1.72
C LEU A 114 12.80 -0.09 0.24
N PHE A 115 11.91 -0.55 -0.64
CA PHE A 115 12.16 -0.65 -2.07
C PHE A 115 10.86 -0.83 -2.86
N ALA A 116 10.89 -0.46 -4.14
CA ALA A 116 9.88 -0.88 -5.11
C ALA A 116 10.23 -2.28 -5.62
N SER A 117 9.33 -3.26 -5.45
CA SER A 117 9.60 -4.64 -5.84
C SER A 117 9.56 -4.80 -7.37
N GLY A 118 10.68 -5.27 -7.92
CA GLY A 118 10.73 -5.72 -9.31
C GLY A 118 9.93 -7.01 -9.52
N ARG A 119 9.38 -7.19 -10.72
CA ARG A 119 8.70 -8.41 -11.14
C ARG A 119 9.41 -8.99 -12.35
N ASN A 120 9.75 -10.27 -12.28
CA ASN A 120 10.30 -11.03 -13.40
C ASN A 120 9.23 -11.96 -13.95
N TYR A 121 9.11 -12.04 -15.26
CA TYR A 121 8.15 -12.92 -15.95
C TYR A 121 8.90 -13.90 -16.84
N GLY A 122 8.60 -15.18 -16.68
CA GLY A 122 8.98 -16.21 -17.65
C GLY A 122 7.90 -16.32 -18.71
N VAL A 123 8.28 -16.18 -19.98
CA VAL A 123 7.36 -16.27 -21.12
C VAL A 123 7.80 -17.46 -21.98
N ALA A 124 6.87 -18.37 -22.25
CA ALA A 124 7.16 -19.53 -23.10
C ALA A 124 7.43 -19.07 -24.54
N LYS A 125 8.37 -19.73 -25.24
CA LYS A 125 8.77 -19.34 -26.61
C LYS A 125 7.62 -19.36 -27.63
N GLY A 126 6.63 -20.24 -27.44
CA GLY A 126 5.48 -20.33 -28.32
C GLY A 126 4.33 -19.39 -27.97
N LEU A 127 4.46 -18.58 -26.90
CA LEU A 127 3.43 -17.61 -26.55
C LEU A 127 3.67 -16.31 -27.31
N GLU A 128 2.78 -16.01 -28.24
CA GLU A 128 2.80 -14.78 -29.02
C GLU A 128 1.96 -13.68 -28.36
N ASN A 129 2.20 -12.43 -28.77
CA ASN A 129 1.48 -11.24 -28.31
C ASN A 129 1.53 -10.98 -26.79
N PHE A 130 2.54 -11.52 -26.10
CA PHE A 130 2.78 -11.18 -24.69
C PHE A 130 3.31 -9.74 -24.58
N GLU A 131 2.52 -8.86 -23.97
CA GLU A 131 2.90 -7.49 -23.66
C GLU A 131 2.63 -7.16 -22.18
N LEU A 132 3.59 -6.48 -21.55
CA LEU A 132 3.39 -5.92 -20.22
C LEU A 132 2.68 -4.56 -20.33
N GLY A 133 1.51 -4.47 -19.72
CA GLY A 133 0.81 -3.20 -19.56
C GLY A 133 1.47 -2.32 -18.51
N ARG A 134 1.39 -1.00 -18.70
CA ARG A 134 1.77 -0.03 -17.66
C ARG A 134 0.89 -0.12 -16.41
N TRP A 135 -0.36 -0.59 -16.56
CA TRP A 135 -1.41 -0.49 -15.54
C TRP A 135 -2.04 -1.82 -15.15
N TYR A 136 -1.70 -2.90 -15.85
CA TYR A 136 -2.19 -4.23 -15.57
C TYR A 136 -1.00 -5.16 -15.35
N LYS A 137 -1.16 -6.10 -14.41
CA LYS A 137 -0.22 -7.23 -14.28
C LYS A 137 -0.22 -8.03 -15.58
N TRP A 138 0.76 -8.90 -15.76
CA TRP A 138 0.93 -9.77 -16.94
C TRP A 138 -0.34 -10.34 -17.61
N TYR A 139 -1.42 -10.61 -16.86
CA TYR A 139 -2.67 -11.17 -17.39
C TYR A 139 -3.64 -10.17 -18.03
N GLY A 140 -3.42 -8.85 -17.94
CA GLY A 140 -4.39 -7.88 -18.50
C GLY A 140 -4.53 -7.92 -20.02
N GLY A 141 -3.53 -8.47 -20.72
CA GLY A 141 -3.53 -8.68 -22.17
C GLY A 141 -3.85 -10.11 -22.60
N ILE A 142 -4.30 -11.00 -21.71
CA ILE A 142 -4.42 -12.44 -22.01
C ILE A 142 -5.33 -12.77 -23.19
N HIS A 143 -6.32 -11.92 -23.45
CA HIS A 143 -7.25 -12.05 -24.59
C HIS A 143 -6.58 -11.85 -25.96
N LYS A 144 -5.34 -11.34 -25.99
CA LYS A 144 -4.54 -11.17 -27.22
C LYS A 144 -3.56 -12.32 -27.45
N TRP A 145 -3.39 -13.17 -26.45
CA TRP A 145 -2.36 -14.20 -26.49
C TRP A 145 -2.74 -15.30 -27.47
N GLU A 146 -1.76 -15.70 -28.27
CA GLU A 146 -1.89 -16.77 -29.24
C GLU A 146 -0.75 -17.77 -29.03
N TRP A 147 -0.94 -19.00 -29.47
CA TRP A 147 0.11 -20.01 -29.44
C TRP A 147 0.60 -20.26 -30.86
N SER A 148 1.91 -20.16 -31.07
CA SER A 148 2.54 -20.53 -32.34
C SER A 148 2.33 -22.03 -32.60
N GLU A 149 1.89 -22.40 -33.80
CA GLU A 149 1.84 -23.81 -34.24
C GLU A 149 3.22 -24.48 -34.23
#